data_AF-A0A1A8CXG2-F1
#
_entry.id   AF-A0A1A8CXG2-F1
#
_cell.length_a   1.000
_cell.length_b   1.000
_cell.length_c   1.000
_cell.angle_alpha   90.00
_cell.angle_beta   90.00
_cell.angle_gamma   90.00
#
_symmetry.space_group_name_H-M   'P 1'
#
loop_
_entity.id
_entity.type
_entity.pdbx_description
1 polymer ?
#
loop_
_entity_poly.entity_id
_entity_poly.type
_entity_poly.pdbx_seq_one_letter_code
_entity_poly.pdbx_strand_id
1 'polypeptide(L)'
;MPNIVHLSTSYTKEITICGDLHGRLDDLLLIFYKNGLPSAETPYLFNGDFVDRGKKSVEVVTLLFAYLLLYPDHMHLNRGNHEDHIMNLRYGFTKEVMLKYKTYGHEILQLFQDVFSLLPIATVIDGKILIVHGGISDQTDLEFLSSVERYKVKSALRFPRCSLEQLDIGRSYRLAKRMRSTDSPRSGSSHSYNESQRSPRQRKRRCGLSSQDSAASTSSSSSSLSSSSSLCSPRTPSSLSPRPCPPSPRMPHSVLQVPFLDSLSSVPLPSPPQHEQEWKQIVDILWSDPKTQEGCSPNTFRGGGCYFGPDVTKRLLLQHGLQLLIRSHECKQEGYELCHDGQVITIFSASNYYEVGSNRGAYIKLGRELVPRFYQYQVSRTTRKLTLTQRVQAAEGSALRALKEKLFAHRSELMTGFQQFDQNDAGSITVSEWAQVLEAILRLDLPWRTLRPHLARLTPDGSIEYQSCFEDMGPGVPLPQVAPNLAETVFRYRTDIEIIFNIIDKDHSGLISTEEFRHTWRLFSAHLGIDIDDTAIDDLARSIDFNKDGSIDFTEFLEAFRVVHKLDFKEQLGEKVDEVKYSGGKHL
;
A
#
# COMPACT_ATOMS: atom_id res chain seq x y z
N MET A 1 -16.38 12.58 7.65
CA MET A 1 -14.92 12.46 7.87
C MET A 1 -14.28 13.84 7.80
N PRO A 2 -13.39 14.20 8.75
CA PRO A 2 -12.59 15.43 8.68
C PRO A 2 -11.63 15.40 7.47
N ASN A 3 -11.02 16.54 7.13
CA ASN A 3 -9.97 16.59 6.10
C ASN A 3 -8.68 15.92 6.58
N ILE A 4 -8.34 16.11 7.85
CA ILE A 4 -7.21 15.50 8.54
C ILE A 4 -7.75 14.51 9.56
N VAL A 5 -7.44 13.23 9.38
CA VAL A 5 -7.81 12.17 10.34
C VAL A 5 -6.74 12.11 11.42
N HIS A 6 -7.14 12.04 12.69
CA HIS A 6 -6.22 11.87 13.81
C HIS A 6 -6.33 10.44 14.34
N LEU A 7 -5.21 9.73 14.35
CA LEU A 7 -5.11 8.36 14.84
C LEU A 7 -4.16 8.28 16.02
N SER A 8 -4.34 7.29 16.89
CA SER A 8 -3.43 7.04 18.00
C SER A 8 -3.01 5.58 18.06
N THR A 9 -1.70 5.34 18.18
CA THR A 9 -1.12 4.01 18.40
C THR A 9 -1.11 3.63 19.90
N SER A 10 -1.72 4.44 20.77
CA SER A 10 -1.87 4.07 22.18
C SER A 10 -2.80 2.88 22.37
N TYR A 11 -3.87 2.79 21.58
CA TYR A 11 -4.88 1.72 21.67
C TYR A 11 -4.56 0.53 20.78
N THR A 12 -3.95 0.75 19.62
CA THR A 12 -3.53 -0.30 18.68
C THR A 12 -2.05 -0.60 18.89
N LYS A 13 -1.65 -1.88 18.90
CA LYS A 13 -0.22 -2.21 19.13
C LYS A 13 0.68 -1.60 18.05
N GLU A 14 0.24 -1.73 16.80
CA GLU A 14 0.92 -1.21 15.61
C GLU A 14 -0.13 -0.81 14.56
N ILE A 15 0.22 0.11 13.66
CA ILE A 15 -0.55 0.47 12.46
C ILE A 15 0.29 0.28 11.20
N THR A 16 -0.33 -0.27 10.15
CA THR A 16 0.31 -0.47 8.85
C THR A 16 -0.01 0.66 7.89
N ILE A 17 1.01 1.26 7.27
CA ILE A 17 0.86 2.32 6.26
C ILE A 17 1.33 1.80 4.91
N CYS A 18 0.43 1.83 3.94
CA CYS A 18 0.68 1.48 2.54
C CYS A 18 0.67 2.74 1.68
N GLY A 19 1.56 2.80 0.68
CA GLY A 19 1.54 3.82 -0.36
C GLY A 19 0.68 3.41 -1.56
N ASP A 20 1.08 3.89 -2.74
CA ASP A 20 0.34 3.70 -3.99
C ASP A 20 0.17 2.22 -4.34
N LEU A 21 -1.00 1.85 -4.84
CA LEU A 21 -1.30 0.50 -5.34
C LEU A 21 -1.57 0.47 -6.84
N HIS A 22 -2.12 1.54 -7.42
CA HIS A 22 -2.34 1.68 -8.86
C HIS A 22 -2.97 0.44 -9.52
N GLY A 23 -4.08 -0.06 -8.96
CA GLY A 23 -4.80 -1.20 -9.50
C GLY A 23 -3.99 -2.50 -9.55
N ARG A 24 -2.97 -2.66 -8.68
CA ARG A 24 -2.17 -3.87 -8.52
C ARG A 24 -2.77 -4.77 -7.44
N LEU A 25 -3.80 -5.53 -7.83
CA LEU A 25 -4.48 -6.44 -6.91
C LEU A 25 -3.55 -7.51 -6.30
N ASP A 26 -2.61 -8.05 -7.07
CA ASP A 26 -1.68 -9.06 -6.56
C ASP A 26 -0.81 -8.55 -5.41
N ASP A 27 -0.37 -7.29 -5.49
CA ASP A 27 0.40 -6.62 -4.45
C ASP A 27 -0.46 -6.44 -3.19
N LEU A 28 -1.68 -5.92 -3.33
CA LEU A 28 -2.61 -5.79 -2.20
C LEU A 28 -2.86 -7.12 -1.49
N LEU A 29 -3.11 -8.18 -2.25
CA LEU A 29 -3.33 -9.51 -1.69
C LEU A 29 -2.07 -10.10 -1.04
N LEU A 30 -0.88 -9.76 -1.55
CA LEU A 30 0.38 -10.18 -0.94
C LEU A 30 0.66 -9.42 0.36
N ILE A 31 0.32 -8.13 0.44
CA ILE A 31 0.37 -7.37 1.69
C ILE A 31 -0.52 -8.05 2.73
N PHE A 32 -1.78 -8.32 2.40
CA PHE A 32 -2.71 -8.99 3.33
C PHE A 32 -2.27 -10.40 3.72
N TYR A 33 -1.65 -11.13 2.80
CA TYR A 33 -1.06 -12.43 3.09
C TYR A 33 0.08 -12.35 4.11
N LYS A 34 1.05 -11.45 3.88
CA LYS A 34 2.25 -11.32 4.73
C LYS A 34 1.96 -10.63 6.05
N ASN A 35 1.05 -9.68 6.06
CA ASN A 35 0.82 -8.78 7.19
C ASN A 35 -0.48 -9.05 7.96
N GLY A 36 -1.32 -9.95 7.46
CA GLY A 36 -2.65 -10.21 7.99
C GLY A 36 -3.72 -9.33 7.33
N LEU A 37 -4.95 -9.83 7.31
CA LEU A 37 -6.10 -9.08 6.79
C LEU A 37 -6.40 -7.87 7.69
N PRO A 38 -7.04 -6.80 7.18
CA PRO A 38 -7.52 -5.72 8.03
C PRO A 38 -8.44 -6.24 9.13
N SER A 39 -8.19 -5.82 10.37
CA SER A 39 -8.95 -6.18 11.57
C SER A 39 -8.71 -5.15 12.68
N ALA A 40 -9.27 -5.38 13.87
CA ALA A 40 -8.97 -4.53 15.02
C ALA A 40 -7.49 -4.61 15.46
N GLU A 41 -6.89 -5.80 15.31
CA GLU A 41 -5.51 -6.10 15.66
C GLU A 41 -4.50 -5.66 14.58
N THR A 42 -4.96 -5.56 13.34
CA THR A 42 -4.16 -5.18 12.16
C THR A 42 -4.80 -3.99 11.43
N PRO A 43 -4.68 -2.78 12.00
CA PRO A 43 -5.19 -1.57 11.35
C PRO A 43 -4.28 -1.14 10.18
N TYR A 44 -4.92 -0.55 9.17
CA TYR A 44 -4.28 -0.10 7.93
C TYR A 44 -4.61 1.36 7.60
N LEU A 45 -3.63 2.07 7.05
CA LEU A 45 -3.79 3.33 6.33
C LEU A 45 -3.25 3.16 4.91
N PHE A 46 -4.12 3.29 3.90
CA PHE A 46 -3.68 3.35 2.50
C PHE A 46 -3.63 4.81 2.04
N ASN A 47 -2.44 5.27 1.65
CA ASN A 47 -2.15 6.68 1.43
C ASN A 47 -2.26 7.08 -0.05
N GLY A 48 -3.47 6.96 -0.60
CA GLY A 48 -3.84 7.40 -1.95
C GLY A 48 -3.38 6.50 -3.10
N ASP A 49 -3.83 6.82 -4.30
CA ASP A 49 -3.49 6.19 -5.57
C ASP A 49 -3.81 4.69 -5.61
N PHE A 50 -5.08 4.39 -5.34
CA PHE A 50 -5.62 3.03 -5.37
C PHE A 50 -5.86 2.54 -6.80
N VAL A 51 -6.21 3.48 -7.69
CA VAL A 51 -6.68 3.22 -9.06
C VAL A 51 -5.69 3.71 -10.11
N ASP A 52 -6.07 3.51 -11.38
CA ASP A 52 -5.29 3.84 -12.59
C ASP A 52 -4.00 3.03 -12.78
N ARG A 53 -3.46 3.07 -14.02
CA ARG A 53 -2.26 2.37 -14.49
C ARG A 53 -2.40 0.84 -14.54
N GLY A 54 -2.76 0.21 -13.43
CA GLY A 54 -3.04 -1.21 -13.33
C GLY A 54 -4.37 -1.60 -13.98
N LYS A 55 -4.58 -2.91 -14.12
CA LYS A 55 -5.76 -3.49 -14.80
C LYS A 55 -6.86 -3.94 -13.83
N LYS A 56 -6.61 -3.83 -12.52
CA LYS A 56 -7.45 -4.36 -11.45
C LYS A 56 -7.82 -3.28 -10.43
N SER A 57 -8.01 -2.05 -10.91
CA SER A 57 -8.33 -0.89 -10.10
C SER A 57 -9.70 -1.04 -9.43
N VAL A 58 -10.70 -1.55 -10.16
CA VAL A 58 -12.05 -1.77 -9.61
C VAL A 58 -12.00 -2.76 -8.45
N GLU A 59 -11.30 -3.88 -8.60
CA GLU A 59 -11.19 -4.89 -7.54
C GLU A 59 -10.47 -4.33 -6.31
N VAL A 60 -9.36 -3.61 -6.52
CA VAL A 60 -8.59 -2.96 -5.44
C VAL A 60 -9.46 -1.99 -4.66
N VAL A 61 -10.06 -0.99 -5.33
CA VAL A 61 -10.85 0.04 -4.64
C VAL A 61 -12.10 -0.55 -3.97
N THR A 62 -12.74 -1.54 -4.60
CA THR A 62 -13.91 -2.22 -4.00
C THR A 62 -13.52 -2.97 -2.74
N LEU A 63 -12.38 -3.65 -2.74
CA LEU A 63 -11.88 -4.38 -1.56
C LEU A 63 -11.51 -3.43 -0.42
N LEU A 64 -10.84 -2.31 -0.74
CA LEU A 64 -10.50 -1.28 0.25
C LEU A 64 -11.77 -0.66 0.86
N PHE A 65 -12.78 -0.33 0.05
CA PHE A 65 -14.06 0.18 0.55
C PHE A 65 -14.84 -0.85 1.36
N ALA A 66 -14.81 -2.13 0.97
CA ALA A 66 -15.44 -3.18 1.77
C ALA A 66 -14.82 -3.28 3.17
N TYR A 67 -13.49 -3.22 3.28
CA TYR A 67 -12.81 -3.20 4.58
C TYR A 67 -13.03 -1.90 5.34
N LEU A 68 -13.15 -0.75 4.67
CA LEU A 68 -13.52 0.51 5.30
C LEU A 68 -14.92 0.44 5.94
N LEU A 69 -15.86 -0.23 5.29
CA LEU A 69 -17.21 -0.45 5.82
C LEU A 69 -17.23 -1.49 6.95
N LEU A 70 -16.36 -2.51 6.88
CA LEU A 70 -16.29 -3.57 7.88
C LEU A 70 -15.55 -3.14 9.15
N TYR A 71 -14.48 -2.35 9.01
CA TYR A 71 -13.62 -1.89 10.10
C TYR A 71 -13.39 -0.36 10.03
N PRO A 72 -14.44 0.46 10.21
CA PRO A 72 -14.36 1.92 10.03
C PRO A 72 -13.34 2.62 10.93
N ASP A 73 -13.06 2.04 12.11
CA ASP A 73 -12.10 2.59 13.08
C ASP A 73 -10.66 2.10 12.87
N HIS A 74 -10.45 1.12 11.98
CA HIS A 74 -9.15 0.45 11.80
C HIS A 74 -8.67 0.39 10.35
N MET A 75 -9.53 0.74 9.39
CA MET A 75 -9.20 0.85 7.97
C MET A 75 -9.35 2.31 7.54
N HIS A 76 -8.25 2.94 7.14
CA HIS A 76 -8.19 4.36 6.80
C HIS A 76 -7.67 4.55 5.38
N LEU A 77 -8.26 5.50 4.66
CA LEU A 77 -7.92 5.81 3.28
C LEU A 77 -7.69 7.32 3.15
N ASN A 78 -6.49 7.72 2.72
CA ASN A 78 -6.26 9.09 2.25
C ASN A 78 -6.49 9.17 0.74
N ARG A 79 -6.88 10.34 0.25
CA ARG A 79 -7.01 10.67 -1.16
C ARG A 79 -5.63 10.83 -1.80
N GLY A 80 -5.41 10.18 -2.93
CA GLY A 80 -4.28 10.45 -3.83
C GLY A 80 -4.68 11.33 -5.01
N ASN A 81 -3.70 11.68 -5.85
CA ASN A 81 -4.00 12.50 -7.02
C ASN A 81 -4.72 11.69 -8.12
N HIS A 82 -4.64 10.37 -8.10
CA HIS A 82 -5.38 9.50 -9.00
C HIS A 82 -6.83 9.23 -8.56
N GLU A 83 -7.24 9.63 -7.36
CA GLU A 83 -8.66 9.72 -6.97
C GLU A 83 -9.29 11.02 -7.53
N ASP A 84 -9.18 11.18 -8.85
CA ASP A 84 -9.55 12.37 -9.63
C ASP A 84 -10.06 11.96 -11.03
N HIS A 85 -11.20 12.52 -11.44
CA HIS A 85 -11.82 12.15 -12.73
C HIS A 85 -10.96 12.43 -13.96
N ILE A 86 -10.13 13.48 -13.95
CA ILE A 86 -9.23 13.83 -15.05
C ILE A 86 -8.10 12.80 -15.14
N MET A 87 -7.58 12.36 -13.99
CA MET A 87 -6.59 11.30 -13.95
C MET A 87 -7.19 9.97 -14.41
N ASN A 88 -8.37 9.62 -13.91
CA ASN A 88 -9.07 8.38 -14.27
C ASN A 88 -9.37 8.27 -15.76
N LEU A 89 -9.74 9.39 -16.39
CA LEU A 89 -9.95 9.46 -17.84
C LEU A 89 -8.66 9.18 -18.62
N ARG A 90 -7.52 9.66 -18.13
CA ARG A 90 -6.23 9.60 -18.82
C ARG A 90 -5.49 8.28 -18.59
N TYR A 91 -5.57 7.73 -17.37
CA TYR A 91 -4.66 6.68 -16.90
C TYR A 91 -5.31 5.30 -16.71
N GLY A 92 -6.59 5.16 -17.06
CA GLY A 92 -7.19 3.88 -17.40
C GLY A 92 -8.38 3.45 -16.56
N PHE A 93 -8.62 4.05 -15.39
CA PHE A 93 -9.72 3.64 -14.51
C PHE A 93 -11.09 3.83 -15.17
N THR A 94 -11.30 4.96 -15.85
CA THR A 94 -12.53 5.20 -16.65
C THR A 94 -12.74 4.10 -17.68
N LYS A 95 -11.68 3.74 -18.42
CA LYS A 95 -11.74 2.68 -19.42
C LYS A 95 -12.03 1.32 -18.79
N GLU A 96 -11.42 1.02 -17.64
CA GLU A 96 -11.62 -0.23 -16.90
C GLU A 96 -13.08 -0.38 -16.46
N VAL A 97 -13.68 0.66 -15.85
CA VAL A 97 -15.08 0.65 -15.40
C VAL A 97 -16.03 0.48 -16.58
N MET A 98 -15.84 1.27 -17.66
CA MET A 98 -16.71 1.19 -18.85
C MET A 98 -16.65 -0.19 -19.54
N LEU A 99 -15.49 -0.85 -19.51
CA LEU A 99 -15.35 -2.20 -20.08
C LEU A 99 -16.02 -3.27 -19.22
N LYS A 100 -15.88 -3.18 -17.89
CA LYS A 100 -16.43 -4.16 -16.94
C LYS A 100 -17.94 -4.01 -16.74
N TYR A 101 -18.43 -2.78 -16.69
CA TYR A 101 -19.84 -2.44 -16.42
C TYR A 101 -20.45 -1.69 -17.59
N LYS A 102 -20.65 -2.37 -18.73
CA LYS A 102 -21.09 -1.74 -19.98
C LYS A 102 -22.39 -0.93 -19.87
N THR A 103 -23.35 -1.42 -19.07
CA THR A 103 -24.67 -0.79 -18.92
C THR A 103 -24.67 0.37 -17.94
N TYR A 104 -23.95 0.24 -16.83
CA TYR A 104 -24.00 1.17 -15.68
C TYR A 104 -22.68 1.92 -15.45
N GLY A 105 -21.75 1.86 -16.40
CA GLY A 105 -20.38 2.33 -16.21
C GLY A 105 -20.30 3.83 -15.94
N HIS A 106 -21.18 4.62 -16.56
CA HIS A 106 -21.22 6.07 -16.34
C HIS A 106 -21.72 6.41 -14.93
N GLU A 107 -22.77 5.74 -14.46
CA GLU A 107 -23.32 5.92 -13.12
C GLU A 107 -22.32 5.48 -12.05
N ILE A 108 -21.65 4.35 -12.26
CA ILE A 108 -20.60 3.84 -11.36
C ILE A 108 -19.43 4.83 -11.31
N LEU A 109 -19.00 5.38 -12.45
CA LEU A 109 -17.95 6.40 -12.46
C LEU A 109 -18.36 7.66 -11.71
N GLN A 110 -19.60 8.12 -11.87
CA GLN A 110 -20.11 9.28 -11.13
C GLN A 110 -20.08 9.02 -9.62
N LEU A 111 -20.48 7.82 -9.18
CA LEU A 111 -20.41 7.42 -7.78
C LEU A 111 -18.97 7.40 -7.25
N PHE A 112 -18.02 6.84 -8.00
CA PHE A 112 -16.60 6.87 -7.61
C PHE A 112 -16.08 8.30 -7.49
N GLN A 113 -16.41 9.19 -8.43
CA GLN A 113 -16.00 10.59 -8.37
C GLN A 113 -16.51 11.29 -7.11
N ASP A 114 -17.78 11.06 -6.77
CA ASP A 114 -18.38 11.67 -5.58
C ASP A 114 -17.74 11.09 -4.31
N VAL A 115 -17.51 9.77 -4.22
CA VAL A 115 -16.82 9.14 -3.08
C VAL A 115 -15.37 9.62 -2.95
N PHE A 116 -14.62 9.69 -4.05
CA PHE A 116 -13.24 10.17 -4.05
C PHE A 116 -13.12 11.61 -3.55
N SER A 117 -14.10 12.46 -3.86
CA SER A 117 -14.14 13.84 -3.33
C SER A 117 -14.35 13.92 -1.81
N LEU A 118 -14.81 12.83 -1.18
CA LEU A 118 -15.07 12.73 0.25
C LEU A 118 -13.91 12.09 1.03
N LEU A 119 -12.89 11.54 0.37
CA LEU A 119 -11.73 10.96 1.05
C LEU A 119 -10.95 12.03 1.82
N PRO A 120 -10.49 11.75 3.05
CA PRO A 120 -9.52 12.59 3.77
C PRO A 120 -8.27 12.87 2.93
N ILE A 121 -7.60 13.99 3.15
CA ILE A 121 -6.40 14.39 2.38
C ILE A 121 -5.11 14.24 3.19
N ALA A 122 -5.23 14.09 4.51
CA ALA A 122 -4.10 13.86 5.40
C ALA A 122 -4.52 13.01 6.60
N THR A 123 -3.53 12.37 7.23
CA THR A 123 -3.67 11.70 8.52
C THR A 123 -2.54 12.14 9.43
N VAL A 124 -2.83 12.34 10.72
CA VAL A 124 -1.83 12.62 11.76
C VAL A 124 -1.88 11.52 12.81
N ILE A 125 -0.74 10.86 13.04
CA ILE A 125 -0.60 9.79 14.04
C ILE A 125 0.09 10.34 15.29
N ASP A 126 -0.57 10.16 16.44
CA ASP A 126 -0.13 10.57 17.79
C ASP A 126 0.33 12.03 17.90
N GLY A 127 -0.18 12.90 17.01
CA GLY A 127 0.22 14.31 16.94
C GLY A 127 1.69 14.52 16.56
N LYS A 128 2.37 13.50 16.02
CA LYS A 128 3.81 13.52 15.72
C LYS A 128 4.14 13.20 14.28
N ILE A 129 3.35 12.36 13.61
CA ILE A 129 3.64 11.93 12.24
C ILE A 129 2.53 12.45 11.33
N LEU A 130 2.89 13.27 10.34
CA LEU A 130 1.98 13.71 9.29
C LEU A 130 2.09 12.78 8.08
N ILE A 131 0.95 12.35 7.55
CA ILE A 131 0.85 11.47 6.40
C ILE A 131 -0.01 12.13 5.34
N VAL A 132 0.55 12.38 4.17
CA VAL A 132 -0.11 13.01 3.01
C VAL A 132 0.24 12.24 1.76
N HIS A 133 -0.61 12.25 0.72
CA HIS A 133 -0.27 11.49 -0.49
C HIS A 133 0.92 12.10 -1.23
N GLY A 134 0.84 13.37 -1.65
CA GLY A 134 1.88 14.08 -2.39
C GLY A 134 2.94 14.64 -1.46
N GLY A 135 2.77 15.85 -0.96
CA GLY A 135 3.80 16.49 -0.13
C GLY A 135 3.31 17.76 0.52
N ILE A 136 4.22 18.68 0.80
CA ILE A 136 3.93 19.99 1.40
C ILE A 136 4.45 21.12 0.50
N SER A 137 4.17 22.36 0.89
CA SER A 137 4.70 23.58 0.31
C SER A 137 5.14 24.54 1.41
N ASP A 138 5.80 25.63 1.01
CA ASP A 138 6.16 26.72 1.91
C ASP A 138 4.95 27.50 2.46
N GLN A 139 3.76 27.25 1.91
CA GLN A 139 2.51 27.86 2.31
C GLN A 139 1.56 26.87 2.99
N THR A 140 1.95 25.60 3.17
CA THR A 140 1.08 24.58 3.78
C THR A 140 0.66 25.00 5.19
N ASP A 141 -0.65 24.98 5.43
CA ASP A 141 -1.26 25.33 6.72
C ASP A 141 -2.26 24.24 7.09
N LEU A 142 -1.93 23.45 8.13
CA LEU A 142 -2.75 22.32 8.57
C LEU A 142 -4.07 22.75 9.23
N GLU A 143 -4.09 23.93 9.86
CA GLU A 143 -5.30 24.47 10.49
C GLU A 143 -6.28 24.93 9.42
N PHE A 144 -5.78 25.69 8.43
CA PHE A 144 -6.57 26.09 7.28
C PHE A 144 -7.07 24.87 6.49
N LEU A 145 -6.19 23.91 6.19
CA LEU A 145 -6.53 22.64 5.54
C LEU A 145 -7.65 21.89 6.26
N SER A 146 -7.72 21.95 7.58
CA SER A 146 -8.78 21.30 8.37
C SER A 146 -10.17 21.92 8.14
N SER A 147 -10.23 23.19 7.71
CA SER A 147 -11.48 23.94 7.47
C SER A 147 -12.00 23.85 6.03
N VAL A 148 -11.19 23.39 5.07
CA VAL A 148 -11.54 23.39 3.64
C VAL A 148 -12.73 22.50 3.32
N GLU A 149 -13.66 22.96 2.48
CA GLU A 149 -14.77 22.13 1.98
C GLU A 149 -14.32 21.25 0.81
N ARG A 150 -13.50 20.21 1.09
CA ARG A 150 -12.83 19.39 0.06
C ARG A 150 -13.75 18.77 -1.00
N TYR A 151 -15.02 18.51 -0.67
CA TYR A 151 -15.99 17.94 -1.61
C TYR A 151 -16.32 18.91 -2.78
N LYS A 152 -16.08 20.22 -2.61
CA LYS A 152 -16.18 21.21 -3.68
C LYS A 152 -15.05 21.05 -4.71
N VAL A 153 -13.93 20.47 -4.30
CA VAL A 153 -12.76 20.18 -5.14
C VAL A 153 -12.88 18.77 -5.75
N LYS A 154 -13.78 18.65 -6.72
CA LYS A 154 -14.03 17.37 -7.44
C LYS A 154 -12.84 16.90 -8.27
N SER A 155 -12.01 17.81 -8.72
CA SER A 155 -10.70 17.50 -9.31
C SER A 155 -9.69 18.47 -8.79
N ALA A 156 -8.44 18.07 -8.59
CA ALA A 156 -7.30 18.91 -8.24
C ALA A 156 -6.58 19.51 -9.48
N LEU A 157 -7.07 19.24 -10.69
CA LEU A 157 -6.47 19.76 -11.94
C LEU A 157 -7.37 20.73 -12.70
N ARG A 158 -8.64 20.84 -12.33
CA ARG A 158 -9.56 21.84 -12.86
C ARG A 158 -9.72 23.02 -11.90
N PHE A 159 -9.04 24.12 -12.20
CA PHE A 159 -9.24 25.37 -11.45
C PHE A 159 -10.73 25.66 -11.34
N PRO A 160 -11.25 25.98 -10.15
CA PRO A 160 -12.66 26.23 -10.02
C PRO A 160 -13.01 27.45 -10.86
N ARG A 161 -13.94 27.29 -11.81
CA ARG A 161 -14.40 28.45 -12.58
C ARG A 161 -15.09 29.38 -11.59
N CYS A 162 -14.53 30.58 -11.36
CA CYS A 162 -15.32 31.71 -10.92
C CYS A 162 -16.55 31.76 -11.83
N SER A 163 -17.74 31.71 -11.24
CA SER A 163 -18.99 31.91 -11.95
C SER A 163 -18.93 33.28 -12.62
N LEU A 164 -18.67 33.27 -13.92
CA LEU A 164 -18.81 34.42 -14.82
C LEU A 164 -20.30 34.79 -15.04
N GLU A 165 -21.14 34.55 -14.04
CA GLU A 165 -22.58 34.83 -14.03
C GLU A 165 -22.97 35.97 -13.09
N GLN A 166 -22.01 36.65 -12.43
CA GLN A 166 -22.28 37.84 -11.61
C GLN A 166 -21.53 39.12 -12.04
N LEU A 167 -20.87 39.10 -13.19
CA LEU A 167 -20.47 40.33 -13.86
C LEU A 167 -21.41 40.54 -15.04
N ASP A 168 -22.36 41.47 -14.86
CA ASP A 168 -23.31 41.95 -15.87
C ASP A 168 -22.58 42.75 -16.98
N ILE A 169 -21.61 42.12 -17.64
CA ILE A 169 -20.88 42.62 -18.82
C ILE A 169 -21.71 42.32 -20.10
N GLY A 170 -22.99 41.96 -19.96
CA GLY A 170 -23.94 41.82 -21.05
C GLY A 170 -24.63 43.11 -21.47
N ARG A 171 -24.62 44.17 -20.64
CA ARG A 171 -25.31 45.44 -20.94
C ARG A 171 -24.45 46.52 -21.59
N SER A 172 -23.13 46.52 -21.43
CA SER A 172 -22.28 47.58 -21.98
C SER A 172 -21.84 47.38 -23.44
N TYR A 173 -21.95 46.17 -24.00
CA TYR A 173 -21.61 45.93 -25.42
C TYR A 173 -22.77 46.15 -26.40
N ARG A 174 -24.01 46.36 -25.90
CA ARG A 174 -25.19 46.68 -26.75
C ARG A 174 -25.55 48.17 -26.81
N LEU A 175 -24.93 49.03 -26.00
CA LEU A 175 -25.04 50.50 -26.14
C LEU A 175 -23.90 51.13 -26.96
N ALA A 176 -22.70 50.54 -26.97
CA ALA A 176 -21.56 51.09 -27.72
C ALA A 176 -21.66 50.94 -29.25
N LYS A 177 -22.63 50.16 -29.76
CA LYS A 177 -22.93 50.03 -31.20
C LYS A 177 -24.12 50.88 -31.66
N ARG A 178 -24.75 51.66 -30.77
CA ARG A 178 -25.91 52.53 -31.09
C ARG A 178 -25.62 54.04 -31.02
N MET A 179 -24.37 54.43 -30.79
CA MET A 179 -23.91 55.83 -30.89
C MET A 179 -22.64 55.90 -31.74
N ARG A 180 -22.77 55.57 -33.03
CA ARG A 180 -21.82 55.95 -34.09
C ARG A 180 -22.45 55.66 -35.46
N SER A 181 -23.49 56.43 -35.79
CA SER A 181 -24.04 56.57 -37.14
C SER A 181 -25.08 57.68 -37.14
N THR A 182 -24.63 58.93 -37.24
CA THR A 182 -25.46 60.07 -37.67
C THR A 182 -24.63 60.88 -38.67
N ASP A 183 -25.16 60.93 -39.90
CA ASP A 183 -24.90 61.85 -41.03
C ASP A 183 -23.52 61.85 -41.73
N SER A 184 -23.35 61.93 -43.05
CA SER A 184 -24.13 61.96 -44.34
C SER A 184 -23.08 62.31 -45.46
N PRO A 185 -23.33 62.39 -46.80
CA PRO A 185 -24.02 61.49 -47.75
C PRO A 185 -23.30 61.31 -49.15
N ARG A 186 -23.87 60.44 -50.03
CA ARG A 186 -23.74 60.29 -51.53
C ARG A 186 -22.38 59.80 -52.09
N SER A 187 -22.25 58.99 -53.15
CA SER A 187 -23.03 58.58 -54.35
C SER A 187 -22.58 57.14 -54.73
N GLY A 188 -23.28 56.22 -55.39
CA GLY A 188 -24.40 56.21 -56.34
C GLY A 188 -24.26 54.92 -57.18
N SER A 189 -25.39 54.34 -57.60
CA SER A 189 -25.56 53.27 -58.61
C SER A 189 -25.09 51.84 -58.27
N SER A 190 -25.85 50.76 -58.52
CA SER A 190 -27.26 50.55 -58.85
C SER A 190 -27.57 49.04 -58.88
N HIS A 191 -28.84 48.69 -58.56
CA HIS A 191 -29.61 47.50 -58.99
C HIS A 191 -29.16 46.09 -58.54
N SER A 192 -30.03 45.15 -58.13
CA SER A 192 -31.50 45.14 -57.97
C SER A 192 -31.97 43.77 -57.43
N TYR A 193 -32.93 43.83 -56.50
CA TYR A 193 -34.05 42.91 -56.16
C TYR A 193 -33.79 41.41 -55.93
N ASN A 194 -33.92 40.88 -54.70
CA ASN A 194 -35.11 40.54 -53.88
C ASN A 194 -35.87 39.27 -54.32
N GLU A 195 -35.80 38.22 -53.50
CA GLU A 195 -36.89 37.69 -52.62
C GLU A 195 -37.96 36.90 -53.39
N SER A 196 -38.28 35.66 -53.03
CA SER A 196 -39.06 35.35 -51.83
C SER A 196 -39.21 33.82 -51.69
N GLN A 197 -38.89 33.25 -50.52
CA GLN A 197 -39.81 32.69 -49.52
C GLN A 197 -40.99 31.82 -50.03
N ARG A 198 -40.97 30.51 -49.74
CA ARG A 198 -41.82 29.81 -48.73
C ARG A 198 -41.77 28.27 -48.90
N SER A 199 -41.25 27.60 -47.85
CA SER A 199 -41.64 26.33 -47.16
C SER A 199 -42.65 25.32 -47.79
N PRO A 200 -42.85 24.12 -47.19
CA PRO A 200 -41.96 23.00 -46.84
C PRO A 200 -42.56 21.64 -47.32
N ARG A 201 -41.87 20.48 -47.24
CA ARG A 201 -42.55 19.15 -47.18
C ARG A 201 -41.68 17.94 -46.85
N GLN A 202 -42.36 16.93 -46.31
CA GLN A 202 -41.93 15.68 -45.69
C GLN A 202 -41.59 14.52 -46.65
N ARG A 203 -40.83 13.55 -46.11
CA ARG A 203 -40.92 12.06 -46.25
C ARG A 203 -41.09 11.38 -47.63
N LYS A 204 -40.17 10.44 -47.93
CA LYS A 204 -40.36 8.97 -48.17
C LYS A 204 -39.03 8.39 -48.72
N ARG A 205 -38.35 7.42 -48.09
CA ARG A 205 -38.53 5.94 -48.02
C ARG A 205 -38.49 5.18 -49.36
N ARG A 206 -37.44 4.36 -49.54
CA ARG A 206 -37.38 2.92 -49.97
C ARG A 206 -35.89 2.53 -50.02
N CYS A 207 -35.34 1.59 -49.24
CA CYS A 207 -35.47 0.11 -49.22
C CYS A 207 -35.11 -0.54 -50.58
N GLY A 208 -34.21 -1.52 -50.70
CA GLY A 208 -33.37 -2.23 -49.73
C GLY A 208 -32.60 -3.42 -50.38
N LEU A 209 -31.87 -4.17 -49.52
CA LEU A 209 -31.48 -5.61 -49.62
C LEU A 209 -30.45 -5.97 -50.73
N SER A 210 -29.46 -6.86 -50.57
CA SER A 210 -29.27 -8.04 -49.69
C SER A 210 -27.81 -8.58 -49.69
N SER A 211 -27.43 -9.31 -48.61
CA SER A 211 -26.63 -10.56 -48.49
C SER A 211 -25.21 -10.67 -49.10
N GLN A 212 -24.15 -10.78 -48.26
CA GLN A 212 -23.47 -12.01 -47.75
C GLN A 212 -22.62 -12.77 -48.78
N ASP A 213 -21.33 -12.97 -48.47
CA ASP A 213 -20.71 -14.31 -48.36
C ASP A 213 -19.25 -14.27 -47.88
N SER A 214 -18.83 -15.38 -47.26
CA SER A 214 -17.53 -15.64 -46.63
C SER A 214 -16.79 -16.78 -47.35
N ALA A 215 -15.44 -16.76 -47.38
CA ALA A 215 -14.50 -17.92 -47.36
C ALA A 215 -13.08 -17.45 -47.79
N ALA A 216 -12.01 -17.70 -46.99
CA ALA A 216 -10.92 -18.69 -47.20
C ALA A 216 -10.16 -18.53 -48.55
N SER A 217 -8.82 -18.56 -48.71
CA SER A 217 -7.72 -19.27 -48.04
C SER A 217 -6.35 -18.84 -48.65
N THR A 218 -5.28 -18.99 -47.86
CA THR A 218 -3.84 -19.29 -48.18
C THR A 218 -3.30 -19.23 -49.63
N SER A 219 -2.16 -18.53 -49.85
CA SER A 219 -0.82 -19.11 -50.17
C SER A 219 0.21 -18.08 -50.73
N SER A 220 1.46 -18.15 -50.24
CA SER A 220 2.81 -17.94 -50.87
C SER A 220 2.92 -17.34 -52.29
N SER A 221 3.92 -16.53 -52.70
CA SER A 221 5.34 -16.37 -52.31
C SER A 221 6.05 -15.27 -53.15
N SER A 222 7.15 -14.70 -52.61
CA SER A 222 8.36 -14.09 -53.27
C SER A 222 8.17 -12.88 -54.21
N SER A 223 8.90 -11.77 -54.19
CA SER A 223 10.31 -11.41 -53.87
C SER A 223 10.36 -9.85 -53.83
N SER A 224 11.29 -9.07 -53.23
CA SER A 224 12.76 -9.07 -53.21
C SER A 224 13.27 -7.89 -52.33
N LEU A 225 14.41 -8.09 -51.63
CA LEU A 225 15.59 -7.21 -51.33
C LEU A 225 15.37 -5.68 -51.14
N SER A 226 15.99 -4.92 -50.23
CA SER A 226 17.17 -4.96 -49.33
C SER A 226 17.02 -3.76 -48.35
N SER A 227 17.56 -3.62 -47.12
CA SER A 227 18.96 -3.70 -46.68
C SER A 227 19.00 -3.55 -45.13
N SER A 228 19.86 -4.32 -44.47
CA SER A 228 20.36 -4.22 -43.07
C SER A 228 21.31 -3.02 -42.89
N SER A 229 21.84 -2.57 -41.75
CA SER A 229 22.32 -3.18 -40.47
C SER A 229 22.84 -1.99 -39.60
N SER A 230 22.47 -1.78 -38.32
CA SER A 230 23.02 -2.31 -37.05
C SER A 230 24.42 -1.82 -36.59
N LEU A 231 24.44 -1.17 -35.41
CA LEU A 231 25.33 -1.34 -34.22
C LEU A 231 26.67 -0.56 -34.01
N CYS A 232 26.77 -0.05 -32.75
CA CYS A 232 27.89 0.04 -31.79
C CYS A 232 28.88 1.23 -31.73
N SER A 233 29.09 1.72 -30.49
CA SER A 233 30.06 2.74 -29.96
C SER A 233 31.55 2.29 -30.01
N PRO A 234 32.60 3.12 -29.71
CA PRO A 234 33.00 3.51 -28.32
C PRO A 234 33.93 4.77 -28.09
N ARG A 235 34.07 5.16 -26.79
CA ARG A 235 35.25 5.68 -26.00
C ARG A 235 35.96 7.05 -26.21
N THR A 236 36.44 7.61 -25.07
CA THR A 236 37.20 8.85 -24.71
C THR A 236 38.71 8.86 -25.07
N PRO A 237 39.45 10.01 -25.06
CA PRO A 237 40.28 10.46 -23.91
C PRO A 237 40.51 12.00 -23.74
N SER A 238 41.49 12.41 -22.92
CA SER A 238 41.64 13.58 -22.01
C SER A 238 42.50 14.81 -22.42
N SER A 239 42.31 15.92 -21.65
CA SER A 239 43.21 17.03 -21.21
C SER A 239 43.89 18.02 -22.18
N LEU A 240 43.64 19.33 -21.99
CA LEU A 240 44.61 20.46 -21.76
C LEU A 240 43.89 21.85 -21.84
N SER A 241 44.32 22.83 -21.05
CA SER A 241 43.88 24.26 -21.02
C SER A 241 45.15 25.17 -20.87
N PRO A 242 45.14 26.53 -20.88
CA PRO A 242 44.11 27.56 -21.24
C PRO A 242 44.61 28.88 -21.96
N ARG A 243 43.64 29.81 -22.24
CA ARG A 243 43.69 31.32 -22.37
C ARG A 243 44.19 32.01 -23.68
N PRO A 244 43.88 33.33 -23.95
CA PRO A 244 42.78 34.24 -23.51
C PRO A 244 42.11 35.13 -24.64
N CYS A 245 40.98 35.80 -24.33
CA CYS A 245 40.22 36.75 -25.20
C CYS A 245 40.85 38.16 -25.37
N PRO A 246 40.43 38.99 -26.37
CA PRO A 246 39.52 40.15 -26.12
C PRO A 246 38.63 40.57 -27.36
N PRO A 247 38.04 41.78 -27.48
CA PRO A 247 36.75 42.25 -26.91
C PRO A 247 35.71 42.73 -27.96
N SER A 248 34.47 43.01 -27.51
CA SER A 248 33.34 43.55 -28.31
C SER A 248 33.34 45.10 -28.46
N PRO A 249 32.75 45.69 -29.52
CA PRO A 249 32.61 47.15 -29.67
C PRO A 249 31.26 47.71 -29.15
N ARG A 250 31.25 49.02 -28.82
CA ARG A 250 30.24 49.82 -28.08
C ARG A 250 29.53 50.91 -28.94
N MET A 251 28.21 51.11 -28.67
CA MET A 251 27.43 52.36 -28.39
C MET A 251 27.18 53.43 -29.51
N PRO A 252 26.06 54.24 -29.51
CA PRO A 252 25.74 55.28 -28.49
C PRO A 252 24.26 55.61 -28.15
N HIS A 253 24.13 56.57 -27.24
CA HIS A 253 23.05 56.96 -26.30
C HIS A 253 21.89 57.82 -26.84
N SER A 254 20.74 57.81 -26.13
CA SER A 254 19.89 59.00 -25.92
C SER A 254 18.90 58.80 -24.75
N VAL A 255 18.87 59.80 -23.86
CA VAL A 255 18.13 59.87 -22.59
C VAL A 255 16.83 60.65 -22.80
N LEU A 256 15.69 60.11 -22.34
CA LEU A 256 14.55 60.91 -21.90
C LEU A 256 14.04 60.33 -20.58
N GLN A 257 14.39 61.01 -19.50
CA GLN A 257 13.99 60.71 -18.13
C GLN A 257 12.66 61.43 -17.88
N VAL A 258 11.59 60.67 -17.57
CA VAL A 258 10.29 61.23 -17.18
C VAL A 258 10.12 61.03 -15.67
N PRO A 259 10.17 62.08 -14.84
CA PRO A 259 10.08 61.94 -13.39
C PRO A 259 8.60 61.96 -12.97
N PHE A 260 7.90 60.83 -13.07
CA PHE A 260 6.57 60.68 -12.46
C PHE A 260 6.15 59.23 -12.11
N LEU A 261 7.04 58.22 -12.16
CA LEU A 261 6.65 56.81 -11.97
C LEU A 261 7.35 56.08 -10.81
N ASP A 262 8.05 56.79 -9.92
CA ASP A 262 8.71 56.20 -8.75
C ASP A 262 7.85 56.22 -7.47
N SER A 263 6.52 56.39 -7.58
CA SER A 263 5.62 56.45 -6.40
C SER A 263 4.44 55.48 -6.42
N LEU A 264 4.50 54.37 -7.18
CA LEU A 264 3.52 53.28 -7.09
C LEU A 264 4.11 51.97 -6.50
N SER A 265 5.30 52.03 -5.93
CA SER A 265 5.93 50.89 -5.24
C SER A 265 5.46 50.83 -3.78
N SER A 266 4.20 50.47 -3.53
CA SER A 266 3.72 49.90 -2.25
C SER A 266 2.20 49.73 -2.21
N VAL A 267 1.62 49.10 -3.23
CA VAL A 267 0.29 48.50 -3.06
C VAL A 267 0.52 47.00 -2.88
N PRO A 268 0.20 46.41 -1.71
CA PRO A 268 0.22 44.97 -1.54
C PRO A 268 -0.67 44.35 -2.62
N LEU A 269 -0.17 43.36 -3.36
CA LEU A 269 -1.01 42.58 -4.26
C LEU A 269 -2.20 42.06 -3.42
N PRO A 270 -3.46 42.20 -3.88
CA PRO A 270 -4.59 41.64 -3.16
C PRO A 270 -4.35 40.14 -2.96
N SER A 271 -4.53 39.67 -1.73
CA SER A 271 -4.46 38.24 -1.40
C SER A 271 -5.39 37.47 -2.35
N PRO A 272 -4.95 36.32 -2.89
CA PRO A 272 -5.78 35.53 -3.78
C PRO A 272 -7.12 35.21 -3.09
N PRO A 273 -8.23 35.14 -3.84
CA PRO A 273 -9.53 34.74 -3.30
C PRO A 273 -9.39 33.45 -2.49
N GLN A 274 -10.09 33.35 -1.36
CA GLN A 274 -10.01 32.21 -0.43
C GLN A 274 -10.07 30.85 -1.15
N HIS A 275 -10.94 30.74 -2.16
CA HIS A 275 -11.11 29.52 -2.95
C HIS A 275 -9.87 29.12 -3.78
N GLU A 276 -9.06 30.08 -4.23
CA GLU A 276 -7.79 29.79 -4.89
C GLU A 276 -6.74 29.28 -3.89
N GLN A 277 -6.77 29.76 -2.65
CA GLN A 277 -5.92 29.27 -1.57
C GLN A 277 -6.32 27.86 -1.15
N GLU A 278 -7.62 27.59 -0.97
CA GLU A 278 -8.18 26.27 -0.68
C GLU A 278 -7.77 25.25 -1.75
N TRP A 279 -7.97 25.64 -3.01
CA TRP A 279 -7.54 24.86 -4.16
C TRP A 279 -6.05 24.54 -4.12
N LYS A 280 -5.22 25.57 -3.95
CA LYS A 280 -3.76 25.42 -3.94
C LYS A 280 -3.27 24.50 -2.83
N GLN A 281 -3.84 24.61 -1.63
CA GLN A 281 -3.51 23.74 -0.51
C GLN A 281 -3.81 22.27 -0.82
N ILE A 282 -4.98 21.97 -1.40
CA ILE A 282 -5.33 20.60 -1.81
C ILE A 282 -4.38 20.10 -2.92
N VAL A 283 -4.07 20.94 -3.90
CA VAL A 283 -3.14 20.58 -4.98
C VAL A 283 -1.76 20.26 -4.42
N ASP A 284 -1.20 21.10 -3.55
CA ASP A 284 0.12 20.89 -2.98
C ASP A 284 0.17 19.58 -2.15
N ILE A 285 -0.87 19.30 -1.35
CA ILE A 285 -0.98 18.06 -0.56
C ILE A 285 -1.03 16.80 -1.44
N LEU A 286 -1.63 16.88 -2.63
CA LEU A 286 -1.79 15.74 -3.53
C LEU A 286 -0.67 15.59 -4.58
N TRP A 287 0.07 16.66 -4.91
CA TRP A 287 0.97 16.68 -6.08
C TRP A 287 2.42 17.12 -5.80
N SER A 288 2.73 17.61 -4.60
CA SER A 288 4.09 18.10 -4.31
C SER A 288 5.10 16.96 -4.14
N ASP A 289 6.33 17.19 -4.60
CA ASP A 289 7.45 16.24 -4.54
C ASP A 289 8.59 16.84 -3.68
N PRO A 290 9.29 16.06 -2.85
CA PRO A 290 10.47 16.55 -2.14
C PRO A 290 11.65 16.83 -3.10
N LYS A 291 12.53 17.77 -2.76
CA LYS A 291 13.79 18.02 -3.47
C LYS A 291 14.96 18.21 -2.50
N THR A 292 16.17 17.84 -2.94
CA THR A 292 17.37 17.94 -2.11
C THR A 292 17.76 19.39 -1.77
N GLN A 293 17.47 20.34 -2.66
CA GLN A 293 17.84 21.75 -2.51
C GLN A 293 16.81 22.50 -1.68
N GLU A 294 17.26 23.50 -0.92
CA GLU A 294 16.37 24.37 -0.14
C GLU A 294 15.36 25.16 -1.01
N GLY A 295 14.35 25.69 -0.33
CA GLY A 295 13.28 26.51 -0.86
C GLY A 295 12.12 25.72 -1.45
N CYS A 296 11.15 26.44 -1.99
CA CYS A 296 9.95 25.91 -2.63
C CYS A 296 9.87 26.44 -4.07
N SER A 297 9.55 25.57 -5.03
CA SER A 297 9.44 25.97 -6.44
C SER A 297 8.33 25.19 -7.15
N PRO A 298 7.56 25.80 -8.09
CA PRO A 298 6.49 25.10 -8.78
C PRO A 298 6.95 23.81 -9.48
N ASN A 299 6.12 22.76 -9.43
CA ASN A 299 6.42 21.49 -10.09
C ASN A 299 5.94 21.52 -11.55
N THR A 300 6.81 22.00 -12.44
CA THR A 300 6.50 22.14 -13.87
C THR A 300 6.41 20.80 -14.60
N PHE A 301 7.06 19.75 -14.07
CA PHE A 301 7.04 18.41 -14.65
C PHE A 301 5.69 17.72 -14.44
N ARG A 302 5.12 17.80 -13.23
CA ARG A 302 3.80 17.24 -12.91
C ARG A 302 2.65 18.10 -13.46
N GLY A 303 2.86 19.42 -13.54
CA GLY A 303 1.80 20.38 -13.91
C GLY A 303 0.85 20.75 -12.76
N GLY A 304 1.21 20.38 -11.52
CA GLY A 304 0.51 20.70 -10.27
C GLY A 304 1.45 20.48 -9.08
N GLY A 305 1.20 21.19 -7.97
CA GLY A 305 2.03 21.13 -6.76
C GLY A 305 3.38 21.87 -6.88
N CYS A 306 4.28 21.59 -5.94
CA CYS A 306 5.61 22.17 -5.89
C CYS A 306 6.70 21.16 -5.52
N TYR A 307 7.94 21.51 -5.82
CA TYR A 307 9.11 20.90 -5.20
C TYR A 307 9.43 21.61 -3.89
N PHE A 308 9.52 20.87 -2.79
CA PHE A 308 9.82 21.43 -1.46
C PHE A 308 11.13 20.88 -0.89
N GLY A 309 11.96 21.79 -0.35
CA GLY A 309 13.26 21.47 0.23
C GLY A 309 13.23 21.05 1.70
N PRO A 310 14.39 20.71 2.27
CA PRO A 310 14.53 20.34 3.68
C PRO A 310 14.18 21.48 4.64
N ASP A 311 14.40 22.74 4.27
CA ASP A 311 14.03 23.93 5.05
C ASP A 311 12.50 24.06 5.21
N VAL A 312 11.74 23.76 4.15
CA VAL A 312 10.27 23.76 4.15
C VAL A 312 9.76 22.68 5.10
N THR A 313 10.35 21.49 5.04
CA THR A 313 10.02 20.37 5.92
C THR A 313 10.30 20.72 7.37
N LYS A 314 11.51 21.19 7.69
CA LYS A 314 11.91 21.57 9.05
C LYS A 314 10.98 22.62 9.63
N ARG A 315 10.63 23.64 8.85
CA ARG A 315 9.71 24.71 9.26
C ARG A 315 8.33 24.18 9.61
N LEU A 316 7.73 23.37 8.73
CA LEU A 316 6.40 22.81 8.96
C LEU A 316 6.36 21.86 10.17
N LEU A 317 7.37 20.98 10.28
CA LEU A 317 7.45 20.06 11.41
C LEU A 317 7.60 20.79 12.74
N LEU A 318 8.47 21.82 12.79
CA LEU A 318 8.64 22.65 13.97
C LEU A 318 7.35 23.41 14.34
N GLN A 319 6.71 24.03 13.35
CA GLN A 319 5.50 24.85 13.55
C GLN A 319 4.35 24.05 14.16
N HIS A 320 4.17 22.79 13.75
CA HIS A 320 3.08 21.95 14.22
C HIS A 320 3.52 20.91 15.28
N GLY A 321 4.76 20.97 15.78
CA GLY A 321 5.27 20.04 16.79
C GLY A 321 5.35 18.58 16.32
N LEU A 322 5.47 18.38 15.02
CA LEU A 322 5.61 17.09 14.33
C LEU A 322 7.09 16.68 14.26
N GLN A 323 7.33 15.39 14.00
CA GLN A 323 8.67 14.80 13.93
C GLN A 323 8.98 14.24 12.54
N LEU A 324 7.95 13.78 11.81
CA LEU A 324 8.12 13.02 10.58
C LEU A 324 6.98 13.30 9.60
N LEU A 325 7.33 13.36 8.31
CA LEU A 325 6.41 13.41 7.19
C LEU A 325 6.50 12.07 6.41
N ILE A 326 5.39 11.36 6.26
CA ILE A 326 5.29 10.18 5.40
C ILE A 326 4.43 10.52 4.18
N ARG A 327 4.91 10.15 2.99
CA ARG A 327 4.24 10.43 1.71
C ARG A 327 4.41 9.30 0.70
N SER A 328 3.62 9.30 -0.39
CA SER A 328 3.58 8.19 -1.38
C SER A 328 3.98 8.57 -2.82
N HIS A 329 3.08 8.75 -3.80
CA HIS A 329 3.16 9.42 -5.15
C HIS A 329 4.35 9.13 -6.12
N GLU A 330 5.52 8.77 -5.61
CA GLU A 330 6.75 8.56 -6.36
C GLU A 330 7.19 7.12 -6.18
N CYS A 331 7.34 6.42 -7.31
CA CYS A 331 7.92 5.09 -7.32
C CYS A 331 9.39 5.17 -6.91
N LYS A 332 9.77 4.41 -5.88
CA LYS A 332 11.15 4.25 -5.41
C LYS A 332 11.59 2.82 -5.64
N GLN A 333 12.86 2.63 -5.99
CA GLN A 333 13.42 1.32 -6.37
C GLN A 333 13.21 0.27 -5.28
N GLU A 334 13.46 0.64 -4.02
CA GLU A 334 13.30 -0.23 -2.86
C GLU A 334 11.88 -0.23 -2.28
N GLY A 335 10.93 0.45 -2.93
CA GLY A 335 9.58 0.67 -2.42
C GLY A 335 9.50 1.78 -1.37
N TYR A 336 10.63 2.32 -0.90
CA TYR A 336 10.68 3.49 -0.05
C TYR A 336 11.96 4.31 -0.24
N GLU A 337 11.98 5.54 0.26
CA GLU A 337 13.16 6.41 0.31
C GLU A 337 13.06 7.39 1.48
N LEU A 338 14.18 7.66 2.15
CA LEU A 338 14.27 8.70 3.17
C LEU A 338 15.01 9.91 2.61
N CYS A 339 14.45 11.11 2.79
CA CYS A 339 15.11 12.36 2.43
C CYS A 339 14.93 13.42 3.53
N HIS A 340 15.54 14.59 3.33
CA HIS A 340 15.56 15.71 4.29
C HIS A 340 16.04 15.27 5.68
N ASP A 341 17.23 14.68 5.75
CA ASP A 341 17.84 14.20 7.00
C ASP A 341 16.97 13.15 7.75
N GLY A 342 16.21 12.34 7.01
CA GLY A 342 15.33 11.31 7.56
C GLY A 342 13.96 11.82 8.03
N GLN A 343 13.65 13.11 7.82
CA GLN A 343 12.38 13.72 8.22
C GLN A 343 11.25 13.50 7.22
N VAL A 344 11.56 13.07 5.99
CA VAL A 344 10.56 12.73 4.97
C VAL A 344 10.78 11.30 4.51
N ILE A 345 9.72 10.50 4.54
CA ILE A 345 9.69 9.13 4.03
C ILE A 345 8.75 9.07 2.85
N THR A 346 9.25 8.59 1.72
CA THR A 346 8.44 8.18 0.59
C THR A 346 8.17 6.68 0.69
N ILE A 347 6.91 6.24 0.58
CA ILE A 347 6.50 4.82 0.61
C ILE A 347 5.65 4.48 -0.62
N PHE A 348 5.92 3.34 -1.25
CA PHE A 348 5.29 2.93 -2.50
C PHE A 348 4.99 1.42 -2.48
N SER A 349 3.73 1.05 -2.64
CA SER A 349 3.25 -0.33 -2.43
C SER A 349 2.89 -1.08 -3.73
N ALA A 350 3.23 -0.53 -4.89
CA ALA A 350 3.07 -1.22 -6.17
C ALA A 350 4.42 -1.78 -6.64
N SER A 351 4.68 -3.08 -6.47
CA SER A 351 5.90 -3.69 -7.00
C SER A 351 5.83 -3.85 -8.53
N ASN A 352 6.99 -3.91 -9.19
CA ASN A 352 7.08 -4.08 -10.64
C ASN A 352 6.23 -3.06 -11.42
N TYR A 353 6.27 -1.80 -10.98
CA TYR A 353 5.35 -0.76 -11.43
C TYR A 353 5.50 -0.43 -12.91
N TYR A 354 6.75 -0.28 -13.39
CA TYR A 354 7.04 -0.07 -14.81
C TYR A 354 7.12 -1.41 -15.54
N GLU A 355 7.95 -2.30 -15.03
CA GLU A 355 8.17 -3.64 -15.57
C GLU A 355 8.57 -4.63 -14.46
N VAL A 356 8.56 -5.92 -14.79
CA VAL A 356 9.00 -6.97 -13.86
C VAL A 356 10.47 -6.76 -13.52
N GLY A 357 10.77 -6.59 -12.23
CA GLY A 357 12.11 -6.29 -11.73
C GLY A 357 12.40 -4.80 -11.51
N SER A 358 11.52 -3.89 -11.91
CA SER A 358 11.80 -2.43 -11.85
C SER A 358 11.89 -1.85 -10.44
N ASN A 359 11.00 -2.26 -9.54
CA ASN A 359 10.99 -1.80 -8.15
C ASN A 359 10.35 -2.84 -7.23
N ARG A 360 10.74 -2.81 -5.96
CA ARG A 360 10.05 -3.46 -4.85
C ARG A 360 8.84 -2.62 -4.42
N GLY A 361 7.84 -3.27 -3.85
CA GLY A 361 6.79 -2.62 -3.07
C GLY A 361 7.19 -2.64 -1.60
N ALA A 362 6.71 -1.69 -0.81
CA ALA A 362 6.90 -1.69 0.63
C ALA A 362 5.67 -1.16 1.38
N TYR A 363 5.57 -1.51 2.65
CA TYR A 363 4.68 -0.87 3.63
C TYR A 363 5.45 -0.60 4.93
N ILE A 364 4.94 0.33 5.75
CA ILE A 364 5.53 0.72 7.03
C ILE A 364 4.68 0.17 8.17
N LYS A 365 5.29 -0.34 9.23
CA LYS A 365 4.63 -0.48 10.53
C LYS A 365 5.11 0.58 11.50
N LEU A 366 4.16 1.16 12.21
CA LEU A 366 4.42 2.09 13.32
C LEU A 366 3.80 1.53 14.59
N GLY A 367 4.64 1.28 15.58
CA GLY A 367 4.22 1.01 16.96
C GLY A 367 4.17 2.28 17.80
N ARG A 368 4.03 2.09 19.11
CA ARG A 368 3.97 3.16 20.14
C ARG A 368 5.22 4.02 20.21
N GLU A 369 6.36 3.44 19.84
CA GLU A 369 7.64 4.12 19.78
C GLU A 369 7.75 5.09 18.59
N LEU A 370 6.78 5.05 17.66
CA LEU A 370 6.73 5.88 16.46
C LEU A 370 7.97 5.76 15.55
N VAL A 371 8.69 4.64 15.65
CA VAL A 371 9.82 4.30 14.79
C VAL A 371 9.30 3.53 13.57
N PRO A 372 9.46 4.07 12.35
CA PRO A 372 9.01 3.40 11.13
C PRO A 372 9.81 2.12 10.87
N ARG A 373 9.12 0.98 10.76
CA ARG A 373 9.70 -0.30 10.32
C ARG A 373 9.24 -0.62 8.91
N PHE A 374 10.19 -0.81 7.99
CA PHE A 374 9.91 -1.04 6.57
C PHE A 374 9.80 -2.53 6.26
N TYR A 375 8.78 -2.92 5.51
CA TYR A 375 8.59 -4.28 5.03
C TYR A 375 8.50 -4.27 3.52
N GLN A 376 9.55 -4.78 2.88
CA GLN A 376 9.65 -4.83 1.42
C GLN A 376 9.12 -6.16 0.89
N TYR A 377 8.59 -6.13 -0.32
CA TYR A 377 8.14 -7.31 -1.04
C TYR A 377 8.17 -7.08 -2.55
N GLN A 378 8.06 -8.17 -3.30
CA GLN A 378 7.93 -8.11 -4.73
C GLN A 378 7.03 -9.26 -5.21
N VAL A 379 6.06 -8.94 -6.07
CA VAL A 379 5.18 -9.97 -6.64
C VAL A 379 5.94 -10.77 -7.70
N SER A 380 5.80 -12.09 -7.65
CA SER A 380 6.41 -13.05 -8.58
C SER A 380 5.36 -14.00 -9.16
N ARG A 381 5.73 -14.83 -10.16
CA ARG A 381 4.81 -15.85 -10.70
C ARG A 381 4.35 -16.84 -9.63
N THR A 382 5.19 -17.13 -8.64
CA THR A 382 4.88 -18.07 -7.56
C THR A 382 3.85 -17.49 -6.61
N THR A 383 4.03 -16.25 -6.15
CA THR A 383 3.07 -15.60 -5.25
C THR A 383 1.71 -15.39 -5.94
N ARG A 384 1.68 -15.22 -7.27
CA ARG A 384 0.44 -15.16 -8.07
C ARG A 384 -0.36 -16.47 -8.13
N LYS A 385 0.30 -17.63 -8.04
CA LYS A 385 -0.38 -18.94 -8.16
C LYS A 385 -1.22 -19.30 -6.94
N LEU A 386 -0.93 -18.72 -5.78
CA LEU A 386 -1.75 -18.89 -4.58
C LEU A 386 -3.12 -18.26 -4.81
N THR A 387 -4.19 -19.04 -4.63
CA THR A 387 -5.57 -18.53 -4.74
C THR A 387 -5.87 -17.54 -3.61
N LEU A 388 -6.86 -16.65 -3.79
CA LEU A 388 -7.32 -15.76 -2.71
C LEU A 388 -7.65 -16.56 -1.45
N THR A 389 -8.32 -17.72 -1.61
CA THR A 389 -8.64 -18.64 -0.52
C THR A 389 -7.39 -19.23 0.12
N GLN A 390 -6.35 -19.60 -0.63
CA GLN A 390 -5.08 -20.06 -0.04
C GLN A 390 -4.32 -18.94 0.68
N ARG A 391 -4.39 -17.71 0.15
CA ARG A 391 -3.75 -16.54 0.78
C ARG A 391 -4.51 -16.10 2.04
N VAL A 392 -5.83 -16.13 2.01
CA VAL A 392 -6.71 -15.87 3.15
C VAL A 392 -6.62 -17.02 4.15
N GLN A 393 -6.61 -18.29 3.74
CA GLN A 393 -6.47 -19.46 4.63
C GLN A 393 -5.08 -19.55 5.27
N ALA A 394 -4.03 -18.99 4.68
CA ALA A 394 -2.75 -18.87 5.36
C ALA A 394 -2.78 -17.79 6.46
N ALA A 395 -3.47 -16.67 6.22
CA ALA A 395 -3.66 -15.60 7.21
C ALA A 395 -4.68 -15.96 8.30
N GLU A 396 -5.83 -16.53 7.91
CA GLU A 396 -6.88 -17.13 8.74
C GLU A 396 -6.36 -18.37 9.45
N GLY A 397 -5.54 -19.17 8.79
CA GLY A 397 -4.80 -20.28 9.39
C GLY A 397 -3.80 -19.82 10.43
N SER A 398 -3.16 -18.65 10.26
CA SER A 398 -2.29 -18.05 11.28
C SER A 398 -3.07 -17.53 12.48
N ALA A 399 -4.21 -16.86 12.27
CA ALA A 399 -5.07 -16.39 13.36
C ALA A 399 -5.77 -17.54 14.10
N LEU A 400 -6.29 -18.53 13.38
CA LEU A 400 -6.90 -19.75 13.94
C LEU A 400 -5.83 -20.62 14.60
N ARG A 401 -4.61 -20.68 14.06
CA ARG A 401 -3.47 -21.36 14.68
C ARG A 401 -3.03 -20.64 15.95
N ALA A 402 -2.88 -19.31 15.94
CA ALA A 402 -2.61 -18.52 17.15
C ALA A 402 -3.71 -18.69 18.21
N LEU A 403 -4.97 -18.80 17.78
CA LEU A 403 -6.09 -19.10 18.66
C LEU A 403 -6.05 -20.52 19.21
N LYS A 404 -5.77 -21.53 18.37
CA LYS A 404 -5.55 -22.94 18.78
C LYS A 404 -4.32 -23.10 19.68
N GLU A 405 -3.25 -22.34 19.44
CA GLU A 405 -2.06 -22.25 20.28
C GLU A 405 -2.39 -21.67 21.65
N LYS A 406 -3.23 -20.62 21.70
CA LYS A 406 -3.68 -20.03 22.96
C LYS A 406 -4.67 -20.93 23.72
N LEU A 407 -5.57 -21.62 23.01
CA LEU A 407 -6.40 -22.68 23.57
C LEU A 407 -5.53 -23.78 24.20
N PHE A 408 -4.48 -24.21 23.51
CA PHE A 408 -3.56 -25.23 24.00
C PHE A 408 -2.73 -24.75 25.21
N ALA A 409 -2.25 -23.50 25.20
CA ALA A 409 -1.51 -22.91 26.31
C ALA A 409 -2.34 -22.88 27.62
N HIS A 410 -3.66 -22.66 27.50
CA HIS A 410 -4.60 -22.68 28.63
C HIS A 410 -5.35 -24.01 28.78
N ARG A 411 -4.86 -25.11 28.17
CA ARG A 411 -5.56 -26.40 28.14
C ARG A 411 -5.95 -26.91 29.53
N SER A 412 -5.06 -26.80 30.52
CA SER A 412 -5.34 -27.27 31.89
C SER A 412 -6.51 -26.53 32.52
N GLU A 413 -6.51 -25.20 32.41
CA GLU A 413 -7.57 -24.32 32.91
C GLU A 413 -8.88 -24.58 32.16
N LEU A 414 -8.82 -24.67 30.83
CA LEU A 414 -9.97 -24.95 29.97
C LEU A 414 -10.60 -26.30 30.26
N MET A 415 -9.80 -27.35 30.39
CA MET A 415 -10.26 -28.69 30.75
C MET A 415 -10.93 -28.70 32.12
N THR A 416 -10.35 -27.99 33.10
CA THR A 416 -10.96 -27.82 34.43
C THR A 416 -12.31 -27.10 34.32
N GLY A 417 -12.40 -26.06 33.48
CA GLY A 417 -13.65 -25.34 33.23
C GLY A 417 -14.71 -26.19 32.54
N PHE A 418 -14.34 -26.99 31.53
CA PHE A 418 -15.27 -27.89 30.85
C PHE A 418 -15.81 -28.99 31.79
N GLN A 419 -14.94 -29.57 32.62
CA GLN A 419 -15.31 -30.59 33.61
C GLN A 419 -16.29 -30.09 34.68
N GLN A 420 -16.34 -28.79 34.96
CA GLN A 420 -17.35 -28.24 35.88
C GLN A 420 -18.77 -28.32 35.32
N PHE A 421 -18.91 -28.27 33.99
CA PHE A 421 -20.19 -28.38 33.29
C PHE A 421 -20.51 -29.83 32.88
N ASP A 422 -19.49 -30.68 32.73
CA ASP A 422 -19.64 -32.12 32.46
C ASP A 422 -19.69 -32.96 33.75
N GLN A 423 -20.83 -32.92 34.45
CA GLN A 423 -21.02 -33.67 35.71
C GLN A 423 -21.05 -35.20 35.54
N ASN A 424 -21.24 -35.68 34.30
CA ASN A 424 -21.36 -37.11 34.00
C ASN A 424 -20.09 -37.69 33.37
N ASP A 425 -19.03 -36.90 33.22
CA ASP A 425 -17.78 -37.25 32.52
C ASP A 425 -18.06 -37.85 31.12
N ALA A 426 -19.06 -37.31 30.44
CA ALA A 426 -19.53 -37.77 29.14
C ALA A 426 -18.60 -37.34 27.99
N GLY A 427 -17.66 -36.43 28.26
CA GLY A 427 -16.77 -35.84 27.27
C GLY A 427 -17.43 -34.78 26.39
N SER A 428 -18.66 -34.36 26.74
CA SER A 428 -19.44 -33.42 25.94
C SER A 428 -20.19 -32.38 26.79
N ILE A 429 -20.29 -31.16 26.25
CA ILE A 429 -21.00 -30.03 26.87
C ILE A 429 -21.79 -29.26 25.82
N THR A 430 -22.76 -28.43 26.21
CA THR A 430 -23.52 -27.66 25.21
C THR A 430 -22.65 -26.57 24.57
N VAL A 431 -23.03 -26.15 23.35
CA VAL A 431 -22.36 -25.05 22.62
C VAL A 431 -22.33 -23.75 23.44
N SER A 432 -23.34 -23.54 24.29
CA SER A 432 -23.43 -22.37 25.15
C SER A 432 -22.44 -22.39 26.31
N GLU A 433 -22.33 -23.53 27.00
CA GLU A 433 -21.41 -23.71 28.13
C GLU A 433 -19.96 -23.66 27.64
N TRP A 434 -19.68 -24.31 26.51
CA TRP A 434 -18.36 -24.26 25.88
C TRP A 434 -17.91 -22.82 25.56
N ALA A 435 -18.78 -22.00 24.96
CA ALA A 435 -18.47 -20.61 24.65
C ALA A 435 -18.22 -19.77 25.91
N GLN A 436 -19.00 -20.01 26.98
CA GLN A 436 -18.83 -19.31 28.26
C GLN A 436 -17.50 -19.63 28.94
N VAL A 437 -17.08 -20.90 28.92
CA VAL A 437 -15.78 -21.32 29.49
C VAL A 437 -14.62 -20.68 28.73
N LEU A 438 -14.68 -20.66 27.39
CA LEU A 438 -13.67 -20.01 26.56
C LEU A 438 -13.56 -18.51 26.82
N GLU A 439 -14.69 -17.82 26.92
CA GLU A 439 -14.74 -16.39 27.21
C GLU A 439 -14.17 -16.07 28.60
N ALA A 440 -14.53 -16.85 29.61
CA ALA A 440 -14.08 -16.64 30.99
C ALA A 440 -12.57 -16.85 31.16
N ILE A 441 -12.01 -17.87 30.51
CA ILE A 441 -10.60 -18.27 30.69
C ILE A 441 -9.68 -17.50 29.74
N LEU A 442 -10.01 -17.44 28.44
CA LEU A 442 -9.15 -16.79 27.46
C LEU A 442 -9.27 -15.26 27.47
N ARG A 443 -10.39 -14.74 28.00
CA ARG A 443 -10.70 -13.30 28.07
C ARG A 443 -10.53 -12.61 26.72
N LEU A 444 -10.89 -13.32 25.65
CA LEU A 444 -10.93 -12.80 24.29
C LEU A 444 -12.38 -12.53 23.94
N ASP A 445 -12.64 -11.32 23.44
CA ASP A 445 -13.96 -10.89 22.97
C ASP A 445 -14.18 -11.40 21.54
N LEU A 446 -14.34 -12.73 21.42
CA LEU A 446 -14.50 -13.42 20.14
C LEU A 446 -15.88 -14.07 20.04
N PRO A 447 -16.48 -14.13 18.83
CA PRO A 447 -17.75 -14.80 18.62
C PRO A 447 -17.58 -16.33 18.60
N TRP A 448 -17.31 -16.93 19.77
CA TRP A 448 -16.94 -18.33 19.95
C TRP A 448 -17.89 -19.32 19.26
N ARG A 449 -19.20 -19.07 19.37
CA ARG A 449 -20.25 -19.90 18.74
C ARG A 449 -20.11 -19.98 17.21
N THR A 450 -19.68 -18.88 16.59
CA THR A 450 -19.45 -18.78 15.14
C THR A 450 -18.13 -19.40 14.74
N LEU A 451 -17.12 -19.37 15.63
CA LEU A 451 -15.80 -19.98 15.42
C LEU A 451 -15.77 -21.49 15.68
N ARG A 452 -16.76 -22.03 16.40
CA ARG A 452 -16.91 -23.46 16.74
C ARG A 452 -16.65 -24.44 15.60
N PRO A 453 -17.18 -24.27 14.36
CA PRO A 453 -16.93 -25.22 13.26
C PRO A 453 -15.45 -25.47 12.96
N HIS A 454 -14.58 -24.53 13.33
CA HIS A 454 -13.14 -24.55 13.08
C HIS A 454 -12.32 -24.95 14.33
N LEU A 455 -12.98 -25.06 15.49
CA LEU A 455 -12.36 -25.24 16.80
C LEU A 455 -12.82 -26.50 17.54
N ALA A 456 -14.02 -27.03 17.29
CA ALA A 456 -14.56 -28.18 18.02
C ALA A 456 -15.57 -28.97 17.20
N ARG A 457 -15.59 -30.30 17.38
CA ARG A 457 -16.56 -31.20 16.76
C ARG A 457 -17.86 -31.25 17.57
N LEU A 458 -18.94 -31.54 16.85
CA LEU A 458 -20.24 -31.81 17.45
C LEU A 458 -20.47 -33.32 17.54
N THR A 459 -21.02 -33.75 18.65
CA THR A 459 -21.59 -35.08 18.81
C THR A 459 -22.95 -35.17 18.07
N PRO A 460 -23.45 -36.38 17.76
CA PRO A 460 -24.69 -36.57 16.97
C PRO A 460 -25.96 -35.94 17.59
N ASP A 461 -25.95 -35.69 18.90
CA ASP A 461 -26.98 -35.01 19.68
C ASP A 461 -26.88 -33.48 19.64
N GLY A 462 -25.84 -32.92 19.00
CA GLY A 462 -25.63 -31.47 18.87
C GLY A 462 -24.83 -30.82 20.01
N SER A 463 -24.29 -31.62 20.93
CA SER A 463 -23.35 -31.18 21.98
C SER A 463 -21.92 -31.08 21.42
N ILE A 464 -21.02 -30.38 22.12
CA ILE A 464 -19.61 -30.23 21.74
C ILE A 464 -18.78 -31.28 22.46
N GLU A 465 -18.01 -32.06 21.70
CA GLU A 465 -16.93 -32.90 22.23
C GLU A 465 -15.74 -32.00 22.59
N TYR A 466 -15.64 -31.52 23.83
CA TYR A 466 -14.69 -30.46 24.20
C TYR A 466 -13.22 -30.91 24.13
N GLN A 467 -12.97 -32.22 24.11
CA GLN A 467 -11.63 -32.78 23.93
C GLN A 467 -11.11 -32.58 22.49
N SER A 468 -12.03 -32.54 21.52
CA SER A 468 -11.72 -32.26 20.11
C SER A 468 -11.12 -30.86 19.89
N CYS A 469 -11.28 -29.94 20.85
CA CYS A 469 -10.65 -28.61 20.82
C CYS A 469 -9.13 -28.64 20.78
N PHE A 470 -8.53 -29.78 21.15
CA PHE A 470 -7.09 -29.93 21.32
C PHE A 470 -6.47 -30.97 20.37
N GLU A 471 -7.27 -31.64 19.54
CA GLU A 471 -6.81 -32.77 18.72
C GLU A 471 -6.05 -32.36 17.44
N ASP A 472 -6.35 -31.18 16.89
CA ASP A 472 -5.82 -30.70 15.59
C ASP A 472 -4.39 -30.12 15.65
N MET A 473 -3.64 -30.35 16.73
CA MET A 473 -2.28 -29.83 16.93
C MET A 473 -1.25 -30.96 17.08
N GLY A 474 -1.13 -31.81 16.06
CA GLY A 474 0.02 -32.69 15.89
C GLY A 474 0.36 -32.91 14.41
N PRO A 475 1.62 -32.79 13.98
CA PRO A 475 2.04 -33.28 12.67
C PRO A 475 1.89 -34.81 12.65
N GLY A 476 1.84 -35.38 11.44
CA GLY A 476 1.74 -36.82 11.26
C GLY A 476 2.70 -37.63 12.13
N VAL A 477 2.22 -38.81 12.51
CA VAL A 477 2.85 -39.87 13.34
C VAL A 477 2.72 -39.66 14.87
N PRO A 478 2.07 -40.59 15.59
CA PRO A 478 1.96 -40.52 17.04
C PRO A 478 3.33 -40.77 17.68
N LEU A 479 3.91 -39.73 18.29
CA LEU A 479 5.09 -39.88 19.14
C LEU A 479 4.65 -39.97 20.61
N PRO A 480 5.20 -40.93 21.38
CA PRO A 480 4.82 -41.16 22.77
C PRO A 480 5.15 -39.94 23.63
N GLN A 481 4.15 -39.49 24.40
CA GLN A 481 4.17 -38.56 25.54
C GLN A 481 5.39 -37.63 25.62
N VAL A 482 5.31 -36.46 24.97
CA VAL A 482 6.23 -35.34 25.25
C VAL A 482 5.71 -34.59 26.47
N ALA A 483 6.58 -34.37 27.45
CA ALA A 483 6.25 -33.64 28.67
C ALA A 483 5.92 -32.15 28.37
N PRO A 484 4.86 -31.59 28.97
CA PRO A 484 4.32 -30.25 28.66
C PRO A 484 5.31 -29.09 28.89
N ASN A 485 6.35 -29.30 29.71
CA ASN A 485 7.42 -28.36 30.02
C ASN A 485 8.36 -28.07 28.84
N LEU A 486 8.57 -29.03 27.92
CA LEU A 486 9.43 -28.84 26.74
C LEU A 486 8.74 -27.93 25.71
N ALA A 487 7.43 -28.09 25.52
CA ALA A 487 6.65 -27.23 24.64
C ALA A 487 6.67 -25.78 25.15
N GLU A 488 6.42 -25.58 26.44
CA GLU A 488 6.47 -24.26 27.11
C GLU A 488 7.81 -23.54 26.94
N THR A 489 8.92 -24.30 26.96
CA THR A 489 10.29 -23.76 26.81
C THR A 489 10.55 -23.30 25.38
N VAL A 490 10.18 -24.09 24.37
CA VAL A 490 10.31 -23.73 22.95
C VAL A 490 9.46 -22.49 22.62
N PHE A 491 8.30 -22.34 23.26
CA PHE A 491 7.46 -21.14 23.10
C PHE A 491 8.04 -19.88 23.75
N ARG A 492 8.87 -20.01 24.79
CA ARG A 492 9.52 -18.88 25.47
C ARG A 492 10.64 -18.25 24.65
N TYR A 493 11.37 -19.05 23.88
CA TYR A 493 12.49 -18.61 23.04
C TYR A 493 12.09 -18.34 21.58
N ARG A 494 10.79 -18.36 21.25
CA ARG A 494 10.29 -18.15 19.87
C ARG A 494 10.81 -16.85 19.26
N THR A 495 10.80 -15.76 20.03
CA THR A 495 11.31 -14.46 19.59
C THR A 495 12.81 -14.49 19.31
N ASP A 496 13.58 -15.20 20.12
CA ASP A 496 15.03 -15.34 19.92
C ASP A 496 15.34 -16.20 18.69
N ILE A 497 14.56 -17.26 18.44
CA ILE A 497 14.70 -18.12 17.26
C ILE A 497 14.31 -17.36 15.98
N GLU A 498 13.29 -16.49 16.05
CA GLU A 498 12.91 -15.60 14.96
C GLU A 498 14.00 -14.57 14.66
N ILE A 499 14.65 -14.03 15.69
CA ILE A 499 15.82 -13.16 15.53
C ILE A 499 16.96 -13.93 14.84
N ILE A 500 17.27 -15.15 15.28
CA ILE A 500 18.33 -15.98 14.67
C ILE A 500 18.00 -16.30 13.21
N PHE A 501 16.75 -16.68 12.92
CA PHE A 501 16.29 -16.94 11.55
C PHE A 501 16.50 -15.71 10.65
N ASN A 502 16.10 -14.53 11.12
CA ASN A 502 16.27 -13.27 10.39
C ASN A 502 17.74 -12.83 10.25
N ILE A 503 18.62 -13.28 11.15
CA ILE A 503 20.07 -13.04 11.04
C ILE A 503 20.68 -13.92 9.93
N ILE A 504 20.16 -15.14 9.75
CA ILE A 504 20.64 -16.08 8.74
C ILE A 504 20.07 -15.72 7.35
N ASP A 505 18.78 -15.36 7.28
CA ASP A 505 18.08 -14.90 6.07
C ASP A 505 18.53 -13.47 5.70
N LYS A 506 19.73 -13.37 5.10
CA LYS A 506 20.38 -12.10 4.74
C LYS A 506 19.67 -11.40 3.60
N ASP A 507 19.06 -12.15 2.69
CA ASP A 507 18.31 -11.57 1.57
C ASP A 507 16.84 -11.25 1.91
N HIS A 508 16.42 -11.59 3.14
CA HIS A 508 15.08 -11.40 3.69
C HIS A 508 13.99 -12.01 2.81
N SER A 509 14.31 -13.15 2.19
CA SER A 509 13.39 -13.90 1.34
C SER A 509 12.32 -14.63 2.15
N GLY A 510 12.54 -14.82 3.46
CA GLY A 510 11.72 -15.65 4.34
C GLY A 510 12.06 -17.14 4.26
N LEU A 511 13.14 -17.49 3.56
CA LEU A 511 13.68 -18.84 3.41
C LEU A 511 15.20 -18.76 3.58
N ILE A 512 15.80 -19.70 4.29
CA ILE A 512 17.25 -19.78 4.42
C ILE A 512 17.78 -20.66 3.29
N SER A 513 18.53 -20.07 2.36
CA SER A 513 19.24 -20.84 1.34
C SER A 513 20.41 -21.63 1.93
N THR A 514 20.84 -22.70 1.24
CA THR A 514 22.03 -23.47 1.60
C THR A 514 23.28 -22.59 1.74
N GLU A 515 23.42 -21.58 0.89
CA GLU A 515 24.52 -20.63 0.88
C GLU A 515 24.51 -19.72 2.11
N GLU A 516 23.33 -19.22 2.52
CA GLU A 516 23.15 -18.40 3.72
C GLU A 516 23.40 -19.20 4.99
N PHE A 517 22.89 -20.43 5.04
CA PHE A 517 23.13 -21.36 6.13
C PHE A 517 24.63 -21.65 6.28
N ARG A 518 25.33 -21.92 5.16
CA ARG A 518 26.78 -22.19 5.13
C ARG A 518 27.60 -20.98 5.57
N HIS A 519 27.24 -19.79 5.07
CA HIS A 519 27.95 -18.56 5.44
C HIS A 519 27.83 -18.26 6.93
N THR A 520 26.66 -18.48 7.51
CA THR A 520 26.42 -18.25 8.94
C THR A 520 27.17 -19.26 9.80
N TRP A 521 27.16 -20.55 9.43
CA TRP A 521 27.91 -21.58 10.16
C TRP A 521 29.42 -21.41 10.11
N ARG A 522 29.99 -20.94 8.99
CA ARG A 522 31.41 -20.59 8.91
C ARG A 522 31.78 -19.43 9.84
N LEU A 523 30.86 -18.46 10.01
CA LEU A 523 31.06 -17.34 10.92
C LEU A 523 31.02 -17.78 12.40
N PHE A 524 30.12 -18.71 12.74
CA PHE A 524 30.08 -19.32 14.08
C PHE A 524 31.29 -20.21 14.36
N SER A 525 31.69 -21.05 13.40
CA SER A 525 32.87 -21.93 13.47
C SER A 525 34.16 -21.15 13.71
N ALA A 526 34.37 -20.05 12.98
CA ALA A 526 35.51 -19.16 13.17
C ALA A 526 35.53 -18.46 14.54
N HIS A 527 34.35 -18.17 15.11
CA HIS A 527 34.23 -17.50 16.40
C HIS A 527 34.37 -18.46 17.60
N LEU A 528 33.93 -19.72 17.44
CA LEU A 528 33.97 -20.75 18.47
C LEU A 528 35.20 -21.65 18.41
N GLY A 529 36.03 -21.54 17.36
CA GLY A 529 37.25 -22.32 17.19
C GLY A 529 36.98 -23.80 16.88
N ILE A 530 35.83 -24.11 16.27
CA ILE A 530 35.43 -25.47 15.90
C ILE A 530 35.55 -25.59 14.39
N ASP A 531 36.50 -26.39 13.89
CA ASP A 531 36.60 -26.68 12.46
C ASP A 531 35.50 -27.67 12.05
N ILE A 532 34.56 -27.21 11.22
CA ILE A 532 33.46 -28.01 10.66
C ILE A 532 33.60 -28.01 9.14
N ASP A 533 33.65 -29.21 8.54
CA ASP A 533 33.74 -29.35 7.09
C ASP A 533 32.46 -28.89 6.37
N ASP A 534 32.62 -28.25 5.21
CA ASP A 534 31.49 -27.76 4.39
C ASP A 534 30.49 -28.88 4.03
N THR A 535 30.98 -30.12 3.86
CA THR A 535 30.11 -31.29 3.61
C THR A 535 29.22 -31.63 4.79
N ALA A 536 29.72 -31.45 6.02
CA ALA A 536 28.95 -31.69 7.24
C ALA A 536 27.88 -30.61 7.45
N ILE A 537 28.16 -29.36 7.06
CA ILE A 537 27.18 -28.26 7.08
C ILE A 537 26.07 -28.51 6.06
N ASP A 538 26.43 -28.98 4.86
CA ASP A 538 25.46 -29.32 3.82
C ASP A 538 24.58 -30.52 4.23
N ASP A 539 25.17 -31.52 4.89
CA ASP A 539 24.41 -32.65 5.46
C ASP A 539 23.45 -32.20 6.56
N LEU A 540 23.89 -31.26 7.41
CA LEU A 540 23.02 -30.66 8.43
C LEU A 540 21.87 -29.87 7.79
N ALA A 541 22.15 -29.04 6.79
CA ALA A 541 21.12 -28.28 6.07
C ALA A 541 20.09 -29.23 5.41
N ARG A 542 20.57 -30.29 4.75
CA ARG A 542 19.70 -31.33 4.16
C ARG A 542 18.87 -32.10 5.19
N SER A 543 19.35 -32.22 6.43
CA SER A 543 18.61 -32.90 7.50
C SER A 543 17.47 -32.05 8.07
N ILE A 544 17.56 -30.72 7.91
CA ILE A 544 16.58 -29.73 8.38
C ILE A 544 15.52 -29.47 7.30
N ASP A 545 15.92 -29.47 6.03
CA ASP A 545 15.03 -29.36 4.87
C ASP A 545 14.16 -30.62 4.69
N PHE A 546 13.04 -30.67 5.41
CA PHE A 546 12.13 -31.81 5.43
C PHE A 546 11.37 -31.98 4.11
N ASN A 547 11.05 -30.87 3.45
CA ASN A 547 10.28 -30.88 2.21
C ASN A 547 11.17 -31.09 0.96
N LYS A 548 12.50 -31.00 1.11
CA LYS A 548 13.54 -31.20 0.10
C LYS A 548 13.48 -30.21 -1.05
N ASP A 549 13.04 -28.98 -0.80
CA ASP A 549 12.99 -27.92 -1.80
C ASP A 549 14.33 -27.17 -1.96
N GLY A 550 15.33 -27.51 -1.15
CA GLY A 550 16.68 -26.95 -1.18
C GLY A 550 16.83 -25.66 -0.38
N SER A 551 15.80 -25.24 0.35
CA SER A 551 15.81 -24.11 1.27
C SER A 551 15.22 -24.53 2.62
N ILE A 552 15.50 -23.77 3.68
CA ILE A 552 14.97 -24.04 5.02
C ILE A 552 13.97 -22.94 5.37
N ASP A 553 12.70 -23.29 5.52
CA ASP A 553 11.69 -22.34 5.97
C ASP A 553 11.68 -22.16 7.51
N PHE A 554 10.97 -21.16 8.02
CA PHE A 554 10.93 -20.87 9.46
C PHE A 554 10.37 -22.03 10.29
N THR A 555 9.44 -22.81 9.74
CA THR A 555 8.84 -23.98 10.41
C THR A 555 9.85 -25.12 10.49
N GLU A 556 10.58 -25.38 9.41
CA GLU A 556 11.64 -26.38 9.34
C GLU A 556 12.79 -26.03 10.29
N PHE A 557 13.18 -24.75 10.31
CA PHE A 557 14.15 -24.21 11.26
C PHE A 557 13.71 -24.40 12.71
N LEU A 558 12.44 -24.11 13.02
CA LEU A 558 11.88 -24.27 14.38
C LEU A 558 11.84 -25.74 14.82
N GLU A 559 11.48 -26.66 13.92
CA GLU A 559 11.45 -28.09 14.22
C GLU A 559 12.87 -28.66 14.42
N ALA A 560 13.88 -28.16 13.71
CA ALA A 560 15.27 -28.54 13.98
C ALA A 560 15.70 -28.19 15.42
N PHE A 561 15.39 -26.98 15.89
CA PHE A 561 15.63 -26.58 17.29
C PHE A 561 14.91 -27.47 18.30
N ARG A 562 13.67 -27.88 17.98
CA ARG A 562 12.87 -28.79 18.81
C ARG A 562 13.52 -30.16 18.97
N VAL A 563 14.16 -30.68 17.93
CA VAL A 563 14.85 -31.98 17.95
C VAL A 563 16.11 -31.91 18.82
N VAL A 564 16.93 -30.87 18.69
CA VAL A 564 18.17 -30.68 19.46
C VAL A 564 17.89 -30.66 20.97
N HIS A 565 16.91 -29.86 21.41
CA HIS A 565 16.57 -29.76 22.83
C HIS A 565 15.96 -31.05 23.40
N LYS A 566 15.41 -31.92 22.54
CA LYS A 566 14.91 -33.26 22.93
C LYS A 566 16.05 -34.26 23.14
N LEU A 567 17.19 -34.07 22.47
CA LEU A 567 18.41 -34.87 22.66
C LEU A 567 19.15 -34.45 23.93
N ASP A 568 19.31 -33.15 24.18
CA ASP A 568 19.92 -32.63 25.42
C ASP A 568 19.18 -33.12 26.67
N PHE A 569 17.84 -33.17 26.62
CA PHE A 569 17.02 -33.71 27.71
C PHE A 569 17.18 -35.21 27.92
N LYS A 570 17.45 -35.97 26.86
CA LYS A 570 17.67 -37.42 26.93
C LYS A 570 19.04 -37.76 27.47
N GLU A 571 20.07 -36.98 27.11
CA GLU A 571 21.43 -37.13 27.66
C GLU A 571 21.46 -36.80 29.17
N GLN A 572 20.77 -35.72 29.59
CA GLN A 572 20.64 -35.38 31.01
C GLN A 572 19.85 -36.41 31.85
N LEU A 573 18.94 -37.18 31.23
CA LEU A 573 18.26 -38.31 31.88
C LEU A 573 19.07 -39.61 31.84
N GLY A 574 19.90 -39.80 30.81
CA GLY A 574 20.74 -40.99 30.62
C GLY A 574 21.88 -41.08 31.64
N GLU A 575 22.44 -39.95 32.06
CA GLU A 575 23.50 -39.93 33.08
C GLU A 575 23.03 -40.25 34.51
N LYS A 576 21.71 -40.29 34.77
CA LYS A 576 21.15 -40.54 36.12
C LYS A 576 20.80 -42.00 36.42
N VAL A 577 21.02 -42.95 35.50
CA VAL A 577 20.51 -44.33 35.65
C VAL A 577 21.58 -45.39 35.94
N ASP A 578 22.87 -45.07 35.89
CA ASP A 578 23.96 -46.06 36.11
C ASP A 578 24.68 -45.98 37.48
N GLU A 579 24.05 -45.40 38.49
CA GLU A 579 24.43 -45.65 39.88
C GLU A 579 23.20 -46.02 40.71
N VAL A 580 23.35 -46.97 41.63
CA VAL A 580 22.40 -47.38 42.67
C VAL A 580 21.49 -48.58 42.33
N LYS A 581 22.08 -49.80 42.34
CA LYS A 581 21.89 -50.83 43.40
C LYS A 581 22.05 -52.28 42.89
N TYR A 582 23.08 -52.95 43.39
CA TYR A 582 22.96 -54.32 43.92
C TYR A 582 23.60 -54.35 45.31
N SER A 583 22.76 -54.26 46.35
CA SER A 583 23.03 -54.85 47.65
C SER A 583 21.71 -55.35 48.22
N GLY A 584 21.45 -56.63 47.96
CA GLY A 584 20.34 -57.36 48.54
C GLY A 584 20.63 -57.69 50.00
N GLY A 585 19.66 -57.42 50.86
CA GLY A 585 19.64 -57.87 52.24
C GLY A 585 18.22 -57.76 52.80
N LYS A 586 17.49 -58.88 52.79
CA LYS A 586 16.33 -59.08 53.68
C LYS A 586 16.71 -60.12 54.73
N HIS A 587 16.43 -59.74 55.96
CA HIS A 587 16.51 -60.54 57.18
C HIS A 587 15.50 -61.69 57.22
N LEU A 588 15.89 -62.70 58.02
CA LEU A 588 15.18 -63.86 58.57
C LEU A 588 15.06 -65.09 57.67
#